data_AF-A0A2U8P8R2-F1
#
_entry.id   AF-A0A2U8P8R2-F1
#
_cell.length_a   1.000
_cell.length_b   1.000
_cell.length_c   1.000
_cell.angle_alpha   90.00
_cell.angle_beta   90.00
_cell.angle_gamma   90.00
#
_symmetry.space_group_name_H-M   'P 1'
#
loop_
_entity.id
_entity.type
_entity.pdbx_description
1 polymer ?
#
loop_
_entity_poly.entity_id
_entity_poly.type
_entity_poly.pdbx_seq_one_letter_code
_entity_poly.pdbx_strand_id
1 'polypeptide(L)'
;MASLRRQQMTSRLTAKAAAKLSALADEVDQSRSLVDLTMRRIREAQAAMRNINQDADPDRWAALELEVQRLHGRREIEQTHHARLARQVACLSSWLDTLPVGVELTDVPVVDWHRDESDDLQECVEIVRIEIEQLLSTRKSVASSVPPVEDLYLQADRHVDALAKQGVPSIKVENGRLSVQHASSWTGSGAEAIAMLAWLDGDRLAEALHARIDEIRADELRRGLVVMHPNDRKKKLADFDNRIRALELEEEFYIVQAEGNGITIPRRDKASPAAVLGVAVVPKKSEIAA
;
A
#
# COMPACT_ATOMS: atom_id res chain seq x y z
N MET A 1 -7.29 20.17 -20.78
CA MET A 1 -6.24 19.81 -19.80
C MET A 1 -6.08 18.31 -19.58
N ALA A 2 -7.15 17.51 -19.47
CA ALA A 2 -7.04 16.05 -19.27
C ALA A 2 -6.27 15.30 -20.36
N SER A 3 -6.42 15.70 -21.63
CA SER A 3 -5.70 15.09 -22.77
C SER A 3 -4.17 15.26 -22.70
N LEU A 4 -3.69 16.45 -22.33
CA LEU A 4 -2.24 16.71 -22.20
C LEU A 4 -1.61 15.91 -21.05
N ARG A 5 -2.30 15.78 -19.91
CA ARG A 5 -1.82 14.94 -18.80
C ARG A 5 -1.75 13.48 -19.21
N ARG A 6 -2.78 12.95 -19.89
CA ARG A 6 -2.78 11.56 -20.36
C ARG A 6 -1.61 11.30 -21.33
N GLN A 7 -1.30 12.22 -22.24
CA GLN A 7 -0.13 12.11 -23.12
C GLN A 7 1.20 12.11 -22.36
N GLN A 8 1.34 12.97 -21.34
CA GLN A 8 2.53 12.99 -20.49
C GLN A 8 2.69 11.68 -19.71
N MET A 9 1.60 11.09 -19.22
CA MET A 9 1.64 9.80 -18.50
C MET A 9 2.08 8.66 -19.41
N THR A 10 1.49 8.56 -20.62
CA THR A 10 1.86 7.49 -21.57
C THR A 10 3.30 7.61 -22.04
N SER A 11 3.89 8.82 -22.05
CA SER A 11 5.29 9.01 -22.43
C SER A 11 6.30 8.40 -21.44
N ARG A 12 5.89 8.10 -20.20
CA ARG A 12 6.73 7.46 -19.18
C ARG A 12 6.66 5.94 -19.18
N LEU A 13 5.65 5.37 -19.83
CA LEU A 13 5.43 3.93 -19.90
C LEU A 13 6.28 3.31 -21.01
N THR A 14 6.72 2.08 -20.79
CA THR A 14 7.21 1.24 -21.88
C THR A 14 6.08 0.97 -22.87
N ALA A 15 6.41 0.62 -24.12
CA ALA A 15 5.40 0.30 -25.14
C ALA A 15 4.47 -0.84 -24.68
N LYS A 16 5.02 -1.86 -24.00
CA LYS A 16 4.26 -2.99 -23.47
C LYS A 16 3.31 -2.56 -22.35
N ALA A 17 3.77 -1.78 -21.38
CA ALA A 17 2.94 -1.29 -20.30
C ALA A 17 1.85 -0.31 -20.78
N ALA A 18 2.18 0.54 -21.76
CA ALA A 18 1.22 1.44 -22.40
C ALA A 18 0.11 0.66 -23.13
N ALA A 19 0.47 -0.38 -23.89
CA ALA A 19 -0.50 -1.26 -24.54
C ALA A 19 -1.40 -1.96 -23.53
N LYS A 20 -0.83 -2.48 -22.43
CA LYS A 20 -1.60 -3.13 -21.37
C LYS A 20 -2.56 -2.17 -20.67
N LEU A 21 -2.12 -0.96 -20.35
CA LEU A 21 -2.99 0.06 -19.75
C LEU A 21 -4.13 0.47 -20.70
N SER A 22 -3.85 0.57 -22.01
CA SER A 22 -4.87 0.84 -23.02
C SER A 22 -5.90 -0.28 -23.07
N ALA A 23 -5.45 -1.55 -23.12
CA ALA A 23 -6.34 -2.70 -23.15
C ALA A 23 -7.28 -2.74 -21.93
N LEU A 24 -6.76 -2.47 -20.73
CA LEU A 24 -7.59 -2.37 -19.51
C LEU A 24 -8.59 -1.22 -19.57
N ALA A 25 -8.22 -0.08 -20.15
CA ALA A 25 -9.14 1.04 -20.34
C ALA A 25 -10.26 0.71 -21.35
N ASP A 26 -9.92 0.05 -22.45
CA ASP A 26 -10.89 -0.41 -23.44
C ASP A 26 -11.86 -1.43 -22.83
N GLU A 27 -11.38 -2.31 -21.95
CA GLU A 27 -12.20 -3.27 -21.22
C GLU A 27 -13.19 -2.57 -20.27
N VAL A 28 -12.78 -1.49 -19.60
CA VAL A 28 -13.68 -0.66 -18.78
C VAL A 28 -14.83 -0.10 -19.62
N ASP A 29 -14.53 0.43 -20.81
CA ASP A 29 -15.52 1.03 -21.71
C ASP A 29 -16.46 -0.03 -22.30
N GLN A 30 -15.94 -1.21 -22.64
CA GLN A 30 -16.75 -2.37 -23.05
C GLN A 30 -17.69 -2.80 -21.92
N SER A 31 -17.17 -2.98 -20.70
CA SER A 31 -17.97 -3.37 -19.54
C SER A 31 -19.06 -2.33 -19.21
N ARG A 32 -18.77 -1.04 -19.41
CA ARG A 32 -19.77 0.03 -19.25
C ARG A 32 -20.89 -0.09 -20.30
N SER A 33 -20.51 -0.35 -21.56
CA SER A 33 -21.46 -0.51 -22.66
C SER A 33 -22.43 -1.68 -22.42
N LEU A 34 -21.96 -2.76 -21.79
CA LEU A 34 -22.81 -3.88 -21.38
C LEU A 34 -23.83 -3.47 -20.30
N VAL A 35 -23.39 -2.75 -19.27
CA VAL A 35 -24.29 -2.22 -18.22
C VAL A 35 -25.39 -1.34 -18.84
N ASP A 36 -25.02 -0.45 -19.75
CA ASP A 36 -25.96 0.45 -20.43
C ASP A 36 -26.95 -0.31 -21.33
N LEU A 37 -26.49 -1.34 -22.05
CA LEU A 37 -27.34 -2.22 -22.85
C LEU A 37 -28.34 -2.99 -21.98
N THR A 38 -27.88 -3.59 -20.88
CA THR A 38 -28.75 -4.33 -19.95
C THR A 38 -29.79 -3.40 -19.31
N MET A 39 -29.38 -2.18 -18.92
CA MET A 39 -30.29 -1.16 -18.41
C MET A 39 -31.35 -0.75 -19.43
N ARG A 40 -30.98 -0.63 -20.72
CA ARG A 40 -31.93 -0.36 -21.80
C ARG A 40 -32.95 -1.50 -21.94
N ARG A 41 -32.50 -2.76 -21.93
CA ARG A 41 -33.40 -3.94 -22.00
C ARG A 41 -34.37 -4.02 -20.82
N ILE A 42 -33.91 -3.70 -19.61
CA ILE A 42 -34.79 -3.60 -18.43
C ILE A 42 -35.90 -2.58 -18.67
N ARG A 43 -35.57 -1.38 -19.16
CA ARG A 43 -36.56 -0.33 -19.44
C ARG A 43 -37.54 -0.73 -20.54
N GLU A 44 -37.08 -1.42 -21.58
CA GLU A 44 -37.91 -1.93 -22.67
C GLU A 44 -38.90 -3.00 -22.16
N ALA A 45 -38.44 -3.96 -21.36
CA ALA A 45 -39.29 -4.98 -20.74
C ALA A 45 -40.33 -4.37 -19.78
N GLN A 46 -39.92 -3.41 -18.94
CA GLN A 46 -40.83 -2.68 -18.06
C GLN A 46 -41.84 -1.82 -18.82
N ALA A 47 -41.45 -1.24 -19.96
CA ALA A 47 -42.37 -0.52 -20.84
C ALA A 47 -43.39 -1.49 -21.47
N ALA A 48 -42.96 -2.67 -21.89
CA ALA A 48 -43.85 -3.71 -22.40
C ALA A 48 -44.85 -4.17 -21.33
N MET A 49 -44.41 -4.35 -20.08
CA MET A 49 -45.30 -4.65 -18.96
C MET A 49 -46.37 -3.57 -18.82
N ARG A 50 -46.00 -2.28 -18.73
CA ARG A 50 -46.98 -1.18 -18.60
C ARG A 50 -48.04 -1.12 -19.71
N ASN A 51 -47.72 -1.63 -20.90
CA ASN A 51 -48.64 -1.65 -22.04
C ASN A 51 -49.55 -2.89 -22.08
N ILE A 52 -49.29 -3.89 -21.24
CA ILE A 52 -50.09 -5.11 -21.12
C ILE A 52 -51.00 -4.96 -19.90
N ASN A 53 -52.29 -5.21 -20.08
CA ASN A 53 -53.19 -5.35 -18.93
C ASN A 53 -52.92 -6.71 -18.27
N GLN A 54 -52.50 -6.70 -17.01
CA GLN A 54 -52.18 -7.90 -16.23
C GLN A 54 -53.33 -8.91 -16.22
N ASP A 55 -54.58 -8.44 -16.16
CA ASP A 55 -55.76 -9.30 -16.14
C ASP A 55 -56.08 -9.90 -17.52
N ALA A 56 -55.66 -9.23 -18.59
CA ALA A 56 -55.94 -9.67 -19.95
C ALA A 56 -54.96 -10.74 -20.46
N ASP A 57 -53.72 -10.71 -19.98
CA ASP A 57 -52.66 -11.64 -20.40
C ASP A 57 -51.68 -11.92 -19.23
N PRO A 58 -52.10 -12.71 -18.22
CA PRO A 58 -51.32 -12.95 -17.01
C PRO A 58 -50.03 -13.73 -17.30
N ASP A 59 -50.06 -14.65 -18.27
CA ASP A 59 -48.89 -15.47 -18.64
C ASP A 59 -47.77 -14.61 -19.24
N ARG A 60 -48.12 -13.69 -20.15
CA ARG A 60 -47.14 -12.77 -20.74
C ARG A 60 -46.61 -11.79 -19.71
N TRP A 61 -47.45 -11.30 -18.79
CA TRP A 61 -47.01 -10.46 -17.69
C TRP A 61 -45.99 -11.19 -16.81
N ALA A 62 -46.29 -12.43 -16.38
CA ALA A 62 -45.40 -13.25 -15.57
C ALA A 62 -44.07 -13.54 -16.30
N ALA A 63 -44.10 -13.80 -17.60
CA ALA A 63 -42.88 -14.01 -18.39
C ALA A 63 -41.99 -12.76 -18.44
N LEU A 64 -42.57 -11.57 -18.61
CA LEU A 64 -41.83 -10.31 -18.58
C LEU A 64 -41.28 -10.00 -17.19
N GLU A 65 -42.02 -10.30 -16.14
CA GLU A 65 -41.57 -10.14 -14.77
C GLU A 65 -40.34 -11.00 -14.48
N LEU A 66 -40.36 -12.28 -14.86
CA LEU A 66 -39.21 -13.18 -14.75
C LEU A 66 -38.01 -12.68 -15.54
N GLU A 67 -38.23 -12.17 -16.76
CA GLU A 67 -37.16 -11.60 -17.58
C GLU A 67 -36.55 -10.34 -16.94
N VAL A 68 -37.37 -9.46 -16.36
CA VAL A 68 -36.91 -8.28 -15.62
C VAL A 68 -36.06 -8.70 -14.41
N GLN A 69 -36.50 -9.69 -13.63
CA GLN A 69 -35.74 -10.22 -12.49
C GLN A 69 -34.39 -10.79 -12.95
N ARG A 70 -34.38 -11.59 -14.03
CA ARG A 70 -33.15 -12.13 -14.62
C ARG A 70 -32.20 -11.03 -15.08
N LEU A 71 -32.71 -9.98 -15.73
CA LEU A 71 -31.91 -8.84 -16.17
C LEU A 71 -31.36 -8.01 -15.00
N HIS A 72 -32.10 -7.90 -13.89
CA HIS A 72 -31.61 -7.26 -12.68
C HIS A 72 -30.41 -7.99 -12.07
N GLY A 73 -30.47 -9.32 -11.95
CA GLY A 73 -29.33 -10.13 -11.49
C GLY A 73 -28.12 -10.00 -12.42
N ARG A 74 -28.35 -10.03 -13.75
CA ARG A 74 -27.29 -9.80 -14.73
C ARG A 74 -26.66 -8.40 -14.60
N ARG A 75 -27.47 -7.36 -14.41
CA ARG A 75 -26.99 -5.98 -14.23
C ARG A 75 -26.07 -5.87 -13.01
N GLU A 76 -26.43 -6.49 -11.89
CA GLU A 76 -25.62 -6.44 -10.67
C GLU A 76 -24.22 -7.05 -10.88
N ILE A 77 -24.15 -8.19 -11.59
CA ILE A 77 -22.89 -8.82 -11.98
C ILE A 77 -22.07 -7.88 -12.87
N GLU A 78 -22.69 -7.32 -13.93
CA GLU A 78 -22.01 -6.40 -14.87
C GLU A 78 -21.56 -5.10 -14.19
N GLN A 79 -22.35 -4.56 -13.26
CA GLN A 79 -22.00 -3.36 -12.49
C GLN A 79 -20.82 -3.62 -11.54
N THR A 80 -20.81 -4.77 -10.86
CA THR A 80 -19.71 -5.17 -9.98
C THR A 80 -18.42 -5.35 -10.79
N HIS A 81 -18.53 -6.00 -11.95
CA HIS A 81 -17.43 -6.16 -12.90
C HIS A 81 -16.86 -4.81 -13.36
N HIS A 82 -17.73 -3.92 -13.85
CA HIS A 82 -17.35 -2.58 -14.30
C HIS A 82 -16.69 -1.77 -13.18
N ALA A 83 -17.29 -1.75 -11.98
CA ALA A 83 -16.76 -1.01 -10.83
C ALA A 83 -15.36 -1.50 -10.44
N ARG A 84 -15.11 -2.81 -10.49
CA ARG A 84 -13.78 -3.38 -10.23
C ARG A 84 -12.75 -2.92 -11.25
N LEU A 85 -13.03 -3.08 -12.55
CA LEU A 85 -12.12 -2.65 -13.62
C LEU A 85 -11.84 -1.13 -13.56
N ALA A 86 -12.89 -0.33 -13.35
CA ALA A 86 -12.76 1.13 -13.27
C ALA A 86 -11.88 1.55 -12.08
N ARG A 87 -12.05 0.92 -10.90
CA ARG A 87 -11.19 1.16 -9.73
C ARG A 87 -9.74 0.77 -10.03
N GLN A 88 -9.51 -0.33 -10.73
CA GLN A 88 -8.16 -0.76 -11.11
C GLN A 88 -7.48 0.26 -12.03
N VAL A 89 -8.13 0.68 -13.12
CA VAL A 89 -7.58 1.69 -14.04
C VAL A 89 -7.34 3.03 -13.33
N ALA A 90 -8.24 3.43 -12.43
CA ALA A 90 -8.06 4.62 -11.61
C ALA A 90 -6.85 4.50 -10.65
N CYS A 91 -6.65 3.34 -10.03
CA CYS A 91 -5.49 3.06 -9.18
C CYS A 91 -4.18 3.14 -9.97
N LEU A 92 -4.12 2.52 -11.15
CA LEU A 92 -2.96 2.59 -12.04
C LEU A 92 -2.64 4.03 -12.45
N SER A 93 -3.67 4.81 -12.83
CA SER A 93 -3.51 6.20 -13.23
C SER A 93 -3.02 7.07 -12.06
N SER A 94 -3.64 6.94 -10.89
CA SER A 94 -3.22 7.65 -9.67
C SER A 94 -1.78 7.32 -9.29
N TRP A 95 -1.41 6.04 -9.35
CA TRP A 95 -0.03 5.62 -9.09
C TRP A 95 0.96 6.28 -10.05
N LEU A 96 0.69 6.28 -11.36
CA LEU A 96 1.52 6.95 -12.35
C LEU A 96 1.68 8.45 -12.09
N ASP A 97 0.61 9.12 -11.62
CA ASP A 97 0.63 10.54 -11.25
C ASP A 97 1.49 10.83 -10.01
N THR A 98 1.63 9.87 -9.10
CA THR A 98 2.43 10.00 -7.87
C THR A 98 3.91 9.66 -8.03
N LEU A 99 4.33 9.16 -9.21
CA LEU A 99 5.73 8.82 -9.46
C LEU A 99 6.63 10.06 -9.41
N PRO A 100 7.74 10.04 -8.63
CA PRO A 100 8.67 11.16 -8.54
C PRO A 100 9.24 11.58 -9.89
N VAL A 101 9.63 12.85 -10.01
CA VAL A 101 10.43 13.28 -11.16
C VAL A 101 11.79 12.59 -11.08
N GLY A 102 12.29 12.06 -12.21
CA GLY A 102 13.58 11.37 -12.27
C GLY A 102 13.51 9.87 -12.00
N VAL A 103 12.33 9.24 -12.10
CA VAL A 103 12.21 7.79 -12.25
C VAL A 103 11.83 7.43 -13.68
N GLU A 104 12.29 6.27 -14.14
CA GLU A 104 11.92 5.66 -15.41
C GLU A 104 11.28 4.29 -15.13
N LEU A 105 10.38 3.88 -16.01
CA LEU A 105 9.72 2.59 -15.94
C LEU A 105 10.37 1.66 -16.96
N THR A 106 10.87 0.53 -16.50
CA THR A 106 11.48 -0.50 -17.36
C THR A 106 10.65 -1.77 -17.30
N ASP A 107 10.50 -2.47 -18.42
CA ASP A 107 9.80 -3.76 -18.45
C ASP A 107 10.53 -4.76 -17.56
N VAL A 108 9.76 -5.47 -16.72
CA VAL A 108 10.29 -6.61 -15.96
C VAL A 108 10.42 -7.78 -16.94
N PRO A 109 11.59 -8.46 -16.99
CA PRO A 109 11.75 -9.67 -17.78
C PRO A 109 10.65 -10.68 -17.41
N VAL A 110 10.07 -11.32 -18.43
CA VAL A 110 9.11 -12.40 -18.20
C VAL A 110 9.88 -13.55 -17.58
N VAL A 111 9.62 -13.80 -16.29
CA VAL A 111 10.07 -15.01 -15.61
C VAL A 111 9.03 -16.06 -15.90
N ASP A 112 9.47 -17.15 -16.50
CA ASP A 112 8.59 -18.29 -16.78
C ASP A 112 8.44 -19.10 -15.49
N TRP A 113 7.32 -18.86 -14.80
CA TRP A 113 6.98 -19.56 -13.57
C TRP A 113 6.41 -20.92 -13.96
N HIS A 114 7.30 -21.90 -14.12
CA HIS A 114 6.92 -23.26 -14.46
C HIS A 114 6.24 -23.92 -13.26
N ARG A 115 4.92 -24.04 -13.32
CA ARG A 115 4.15 -25.08 -12.63
C ARG A 115 3.77 -26.14 -13.66
N ASP A 116 3.38 -27.33 -13.22
CA ASP A 116 3.10 -28.42 -14.14
C ASP A 116 1.97 -28.01 -15.10
N GLU A 117 2.09 -28.33 -16.39
CA GLU A 117 1.15 -27.88 -17.45
C GLU A 117 -0.32 -28.29 -17.19
N SER A 118 -0.54 -29.24 -16.27
CA SER A 118 -1.86 -29.70 -15.85
C SER A 118 -2.50 -28.87 -14.73
N ASP A 119 -1.78 -27.92 -14.14
CA ASP A 119 -2.26 -27.21 -12.97
C ASP A 119 -3.36 -26.19 -13.35
N ASP A 120 -4.43 -26.17 -12.55
CA ASP A 120 -5.49 -25.17 -12.69
C ASP A 120 -4.90 -23.77 -12.41
N LEU A 121 -4.95 -22.89 -13.41
CA LEU A 121 -4.45 -21.51 -13.30
C LEU A 121 -5.17 -20.74 -12.17
N GLN A 122 -6.43 -21.06 -11.90
CA GLN A 122 -7.16 -20.45 -10.80
C GLN A 122 -6.63 -20.90 -9.43
N GLU A 123 -6.30 -22.19 -9.29
CA GLU A 123 -5.66 -22.73 -8.10
C GLU A 123 -4.25 -22.14 -7.90
N CYS A 124 -3.48 -21.99 -8.98
CA CYS A 124 -2.17 -21.34 -8.95
C CYS A 124 -2.25 -19.91 -8.42
N VAL A 125 -3.18 -19.10 -8.93
CA VAL A 125 -3.40 -17.73 -8.45
C VAL A 125 -3.79 -17.73 -6.97
N GLU A 126 -4.66 -18.64 -6.53
CA GLU A 126 -5.10 -18.70 -5.13
C GLU A 126 -3.94 -19.06 -4.19
N ILE A 127 -3.09 -20.01 -4.56
CA ILE A 127 -1.89 -20.36 -3.77
C ILE A 127 -0.97 -19.14 -3.62
N VAL A 128 -0.68 -18.43 -4.72
CA VAL A 128 0.17 -17.23 -4.70
C VAL A 128 -0.44 -16.14 -3.81
N ARG A 129 -1.77 -15.97 -3.83
CA ARG A 129 -2.46 -15.01 -2.96
C ARG A 129 -2.32 -15.34 -1.49
N ILE A 130 -2.50 -16.61 -1.13
CA ILE A 130 -2.31 -17.08 0.24
C ILE A 130 -0.88 -16.78 0.71
N GLU A 131 0.13 -17.05 -0.12
CA GLU A 131 1.53 -16.72 0.20
C GLU A 131 1.76 -15.21 0.38
N ILE A 132 1.20 -14.38 -0.50
CA ILE A 132 1.28 -12.91 -0.37
C ILE A 132 0.66 -12.45 0.96
N GLU A 133 -0.52 -12.95 1.32
CA GLU A 133 -1.20 -12.59 2.56
C GLU A 133 -0.42 -13.02 3.81
N GLN A 134 0.15 -14.23 3.79
CA GLN A 134 1.03 -14.70 4.86
C GLN A 134 2.25 -13.80 5.01
N LEU A 135 2.94 -13.47 3.91
CA LEU A 135 4.09 -12.57 3.94
C LEU A 135 3.74 -11.15 4.40
N LEU A 136 2.59 -10.61 4.00
CA LEU A 136 2.11 -9.31 4.48
C LEU A 136 1.86 -9.32 6.00
N SER A 137 1.29 -10.42 6.52
CA SER A 137 1.08 -10.62 7.96
C SER A 137 2.41 -10.70 8.72
N THR A 138 3.35 -11.53 8.23
CA THR A 138 4.69 -11.66 8.83
C THR A 138 5.47 -10.36 8.76
N ARG A 139 5.42 -9.66 7.62
CA ARG A 139 6.03 -8.34 7.44
C ARG A 139 5.49 -7.34 8.44
N LYS A 140 4.17 -7.31 8.67
CA LYS A 140 3.55 -6.42 9.67
C LYS A 140 4.07 -6.74 11.08
N SER A 141 4.17 -8.02 11.43
CA SER A 141 4.73 -8.45 12.72
C SER A 141 6.19 -8.00 12.91
N VAL A 142 7.02 -8.17 11.87
CA VAL A 142 8.43 -7.72 11.89
C VAL A 142 8.54 -6.19 11.89
N ALA A 143 7.65 -5.47 11.20
CA ALA A 143 7.63 -4.01 11.24
C ALA A 143 7.32 -3.48 12.66
N SER A 144 6.49 -4.19 13.42
CA SER A 144 6.17 -3.88 14.82
C SER A 144 7.16 -4.46 15.84
N SER A 145 8.28 -5.03 15.41
CA SER A 145 9.24 -5.64 16.34
C SER A 145 9.93 -4.58 17.21
N VAL A 146 10.18 -4.94 18.47
CA VAL A 146 10.82 -4.09 19.48
C VAL A 146 12.35 -4.26 19.39
N PRO A 147 13.15 -3.19 19.52
CA PRO A 147 14.61 -3.33 19.60
C PRO A 147 15.06 -4.07 20.86
N PRO A 148 16.29 -4.60 20.90
CA PRO A 148 16.95 -5.07 22.12
C PRO A 148 16.94 -4.00 23.22
N VAL A 149 16.90 -4.41 24.50
CA VAL A 149 16.85 -3.45 25.61
C VAL A 149 18.13 -2.66 25.73
N GLU A 150 19.25 -3.27 25.37
CA GLU A 150 20.57 -2.66 25.37
C GLU A 150 20.58 -1.44 24.42
N ASP A 151 19.93 -1.54 23.27
CA ASP A 151 19.78 -0.44 22.32
C ASP A 151 18.84 0.66 22.85
N LEU A 152 17.84 0.30 23.66
CA LEU A 152 16.92 1.24 24.29
C LEU A 152 17.60 2.01 25.42
N TYR A 153 18.39 1.33 26.24
CA TYR A 153 19.21 1.94 27.29
C TYR A 153 20.23 2.89 26.71
N LEU A 154 20.97 2.45 25.69
CA LEU A 154 21.92 3.33 25.00
C LEU A 154 21.24 4.58 24.40
N GLN A 155 20.00 4.47 23.93
CA GLN A 155 19.22 5.62 23.46
C GLN A 155 18.79 6.54 24.60
N ALA A 156 18.37 5.98 25.74
CA ALA A 156 18.02 6.73 26.94
C ALA A 156 19.24 7.48 27.49
N ASP A 157 20.38 6.81 27.64
CA ASP A 157 21.64 7.40 28.09
C ASP A 157 22.06 8.56 27.19
N ARG A 158 22.06 8.35 25.86
CA ARG A 158 22.37 9.41 24.88
C ARG A 158 21.41 10.59 24.98
N HIS A 159 20.14 10.34 25.30
CA HIS A 159 19.15 11.40 25.48
C HIS A 159 19.41 12.19 26.77
N VAL A 160 19.68 11.51 27.88
CA VAL A 160 20.07 12.14 29.15
C VAL A 160 21.35 12.95 29.00
N ASP A 161 22.37 12.41 28.33
CA ASP A 161 23.61 13.12 28.02
C ASP A 161 23.37 14.41 27.20
N ALA A 162 22.46 14.35 26.22
CA ALA A 162 22.09 15.50 25.42
C ALA A 162 21.37 16.57 26.26
N LEU A 163 20.45 16.15 27.14
CA LEU A 163 19.76 17.03 28.08
C LEU A 163 20.72 17.65 29.10
N ALA A 164 21.64 16.85 29.65
CA ALA A 164 22.64 17.32 30.60
C ALA A 164 23.54 18.40 29.97
N LYS A 165 23.97 18.21 28.71
CA LYS A 165 24.73 19.21 27.95
C LYS A 165 23.95 20.51 27.72
N GLN A 166 22.63 20.42 27.53
CA GLN A 166 21.76 21.60 27.41
C GLN A 166 21.52 22.29 28.76
N GLY A 167 21.50 21.54 29.85
CA GLY A 167 21.25 22.03 31.21
C GLY A 167 22.44 22.70 31.89
N VAL A 168 23.66 22.57 31.35
CA VAL A 168 24.89 23.15 31.94
C VAL A 168 24.77 24.67 32.07
N PRO A 169 24.84 25.24 33.28
CA PRO A 169 24.90 26.68 33.45
C PRO A 169 26.27 27.24 33.02
N SER A 170 26.27 28.39 32.37
CA SER A 170 27.46 29.21 32.15
C SER A 170 27.82 29.93 33.45
N ILE A 171 28.94 29.52 34.05
CA ILE A 171 29.46 30.14 35.27
C ILE A 171 30.62 31.06 34.89
N LYS A 172 30.54 32.33 35.27
CA LYS A 172 31.60 33.33 35.11
C LYS A 172 31.94 33.92 36.48
N VAL A 173 33.24 34.00 36.80
CA VAL A 173 33.74 34.69 37.99
C VAL A 173 34.58 35.87 37.55
N GLU A 174 34.10 37.10 37.77
CA GLU A 174 34.76 38.32 37.32
C GLU A 174 34.78 39.35 38.45
N ASN A 175 35.96 39.93 38.76
CA ASN A 175 36.14 40.93 39.82
C ASN A 175 35.58 40.51 41.19
N GLY A 176 35.72 39.23 41.56
CA GLY A 176 35.20 38.69 42.82
C GLY A 176 33.67 38.49 42.85
N ARG A 177 32.97 38.66 41.72
CA ARG A 177 31.55 38.36 41.58
C ARG A 177 31.33 37.09 40.78
N LEU A 178 30.53 36.18 41.33
CA LEU A 178 30.03 34.99 40.65
C LEU A 178 28.77 35.36 39.86
N SER A 179 28.75 35.07 38.56
CA SER A 179 27.58 35.18 37.68
C SER A 179 27.28 33.79 37.11
N VAL A 180 26.06 33.32 37.33
CA VAL A 180 25.55 32.06 36.78
C VAL A 180 24.47 32.40 35.78
N GLN A 181 24.64 31.97 34.53
CA GLN A 181 23.69 32.16 33.44
C GLN A 181 23.31 30.80 32.89
N HIS A 182 22.04 30.42 32.96
CA HIS A 182 21.55 29.22 32.27
C HIS A 182 21.48 29.51 30.75
N ALA A 183 21.71 28.48 29.94
CA ALA A 183 21.72 28.63 28.48
C ALA A 183 20.40 29.26 27.97
N SER A 184 20.56 30.27 27.10
CA SER A 184 19.57 31.12 26.41
C SER A 184 18.12 31.07 26.93
N SER A 185 17.71 32.17 27.57
CA SER A 185 16.33 32.51 27.97
C SER A 185 15.62 31.38 28.72
N TRP A 186 15.87 31.28 30.02
CA TRP A 186 14.99 30.50 30.89
C TRP A 186 13.56 31.05 30.74
N THR A 187 12.73 30.32 30.00
CA THR A 187 11.31 30.61 29.83
C THR A 187 10.48 30.01 30.96
N GLY A 188 11.10 29.21 31.84
CA GLY A 188 10.40 28.40 32.84
C GLY A 188 9.65 27.23 32.21
N SER A 189 10.03 26.82 30.99
CA SER A 189 9.43 25.66 30.36
C SER A 189 9.83 24.38 31.08
N GLY A 190 8.94 23.39 31.11
CA GLY A 190 9.24 22.08 31.70
C GLY A 190 10.45 21.39 31.06
N ALA A 191 10.74 21.69 29.79
CA ALA A 191 11.89 21.14 29.08
C ALA A 191 13.22 21.65 29.66
N GLU A 192 13.32 22.94 30.00
CA GLU A 192 14.50 23.52 30.63
C GLU A 192 14.73 22.97 32.04
N ALA A 193 13.65 22.77 32.80
CA ALA A 193 13.72 22.15 34.12
C ALA A 193 14.25 20.70 34.05
N ILE A 194 13.79 19.92 33.06
CA ILE A 194 14.27 18.55 32.84
C ILE A 194 15.75 18.54 32.42
N ALA A 195 16.17 19.46 31.54
CA ALA A 195 17.58 19.58 31.15
C ALA A 195 18.48 19.93 32.36
N MET A 196 18.04 20.83 33.23
CA MET A 196 18.75 21.14 34.48
C MET A 196 18.81 19.93 35.43
N LEU A 197 17.74 19.15 35.55
CA LEU A 197 17.74 17.93 36.36
C LEU A 197 18.70 16.88 35.77
N ALA A 198 18.72 16.70 34.45
CA ALA A 198 19.66 15.81 33.77
C ALA A 198 21.12 16.25 34.00
N TRP A 199 21.38 17.55 34.08
CA TRP A 199 22.71 18.08 34.40
C TRP A 199 23.10 17.84 35.87
N LEU A 200 22.16 18.00 36.80
CA LEU A 200 22.40 17.85 38.23
C LEU A 200 22.53 16.38 38.68
N ASP A 201 21.69 15.50 38.14
CA ASP A 201 21.57 14.10 38.56
C ASP A 201 21.20 13.21 37.35
N GLY A 202 22.08 13.21 36.35
CA GLY A 202 21.91 12.46 35.11
C GLY A 202 21.78 10.95 35.32
N ASP A 203 22.59 10.38 36.21
CA ASP A 203 22.58 8.94 36.50
C ASP A 203 21.22 8.49 37.03
N ARG A 204 20.63 9.23 38.00
CA ARG A 204 19.30 8.91 38.54
C ARG A 204 18.19 9.06 37.50
N LEU A 205 18.30 10.05 36.61
CA LEU A 205 17.35 10.21 35.51
C LEU A 205 17.45 9.03 34.52
N ALA A 206 18.66 8.59 34.18
CA ALA A 206 18.90 7.43 33.33
C ALA A 206 18.36 6.14 33.97
N GLU A 207 18.62 5.90 35.27
CA GLU A 207 18.07 4.77 36.02
C GLU A 207 16.53 4.76 36.01
N ALA A 208 15.89 5.92 36.21
CA ALA A 208 14.44 6.05 36.15
C ALA A 208 13.88 5.74 34.75
N LEU A 209 14.58 6.17 33.69
CA LEU A 209 14.22 5.83 32.32
C LEU A 209 14.41 4.34 32.02
N HIS A 210 15.49 3.72 32.52
CA HIS A 210 15.74 2.29 32.36
C HIS A 210 14.62 1.45 33.00
N ALA A 211 14.25 1.77 34.26
CA ALA A 211 13.13 1.11 34.92
C ALA A 211 11.82 1.25 34.13
N ARG A 212 11.57 2.44 33.56
CA ARG A 212 10.37 2.67 32.73
C ARG A 212 10.41 1.91 31.40
N ILE A 213 11.59 1.80 30.78
CA ILE A 213 11.80 0.99 29.56
C ILE A 213 11.52 -0.48 29.87
N ASP A 214 12.00 -1.01 30.99
CA ASP A 214 11.74 -2.38 31.41
C ASP A 214 10.25 -2.67 31.59
N GLU A 215 9.50 -1.76 32.23
CA GLU A 215 8.04 -1.88 32.38
C GLU A 215 7.32 -1.93 31.03
N ILE A 216 7.65 -1.02 30.12
CA ILE A 216 7.05 -0.95 28.77
C ILE A 216 7.39 -2.21 27.98
N ARG A 217 8.67 -2.63 28.01
CA ARG A 217 9.14 -3.82 27.32
C ARG A 217 8.47 -5.08 27.83
N ALA A 218 8.29 -5.21 29.14
CA ALA A 218 7.57 -6.33 29.73
C ALA A 218 6.11 -6.38 29.23
N ASP A 219 5.46 -5.23 29.03
CA ASP A 219 4.12 -5.18 28.42
C ASP A 219 4.13 -5.60 26.94
N GLU A 220 5.09 -5.12 26.17
CA GLU A 220 5.24 -5.46 24.75
C GLU A 220 5.53 -6.94 24.52
N LEU A 221 6.39 -7.54 25.35
CA LEU A 221 6.69 -8.97 25.32
C LEU A 221 5.47 -9.82 25.70
N ARG A 222 4.66 -9.37 26.67
CA ARG A 222 3.38 -10.04 27.01
C ARG A 222 2.39 -10.03 25.85
N ARG A 223 2.44 -9.03 24.97
CA ARG A 223 1.66 -8.98 23.72
C ARG A 223 2.21 -9.85 22.61
N GLY A 224 3.34 -10.53 22.83
CA GLY A 224 3.99 -11.40 21.86
C GLY A 224 4.76 -10.66 20.77
N LEU A 225 5.15 -9.40 21.01
CA LEU A 225 5.99 -8.67 20.05
C LEU A 225 7.38 -9.30 19.97
N VAL A 226 7.86 -9.47 18.74
CA VAL A 226 9.18 -10.03 18.46
C VAL A 226 10.25 -9.00 18.80
N VAL A 227 11.35 -9.45 19.43
CA VAL A 227 12.55 -8.62 19.63
C VAL A 227 13.47 -8.77 18.43
N MET A 228 13.90 -7.66 17.83
CA MET A 228 14.78 -7.67 16.67
C MET A 228 15.65 -6.42 16.60
N HIS A 229 16.94 -6.61 16.31
CA HIS A 229 17.86 -5.50 16.10
C HIS A 229 17.44 -4.64 14.88
N PRO A 230 17.55 -3.30 14.93
CA PRO A 230 17.06 -2.43 13.86
C PRO A 230 17.62 -2.75 12.47
N ASN A 231 18.89 -3.15 12.38
CA ASN A 231 19.51 -3.53 11.10
C ASN A 231 18.94 -4.83 10.52
N ASP A 232 18.64 -5.82 11.36
CA ASP A 232 18.06 -7.08 10.92
C ASP A 232 16.60 -6.89 10.53
N ARG A 233 15.87 -6.04 11.27
CA ARG A 233 14.53 -5.60 10.89
C ARG A 233 14.53 -4.95 9.51
N LYS A 234 15.44 -4.01 9.24
CA LYS A 234 15.55 -3.36 7.93
C LYS A 234 15.83 -4.36 6.80
N LYS A 235 16.76 -5.30 7.02
CA LYS A 235 17.08 -6.36 6.04
C LYS A 235 15.88 -7.27 5.78
N LYS A 236 15.26 -7.82 6.83
CA LYS A 236 14.09 -8.70 6.69
C LYS A 236 12.90 -8.01 6.01
N LEU A 237 12.66 -6.73 6.32
CA LEU A 237 11.59 -5.96 5.65
C LEU A 237 11.87 -5.81 4.16
N ALA A 238 13.11 -5.51 3.78
CA ALA A 238 13.51 -5.45 2.38
C ALA A 238 13.39 -6.81 1.68
N ASP A 239 13.75 -7.90 2.35
CA ASP A 239 13.60 -9.26 1.83
C ASP A 239 12.12 -9.62 1.60
N PHE A 240 11.24 -9.28 2.56
CA PHE A 240 9.79 -9.45 2.38
C PHE A 240 9.24 -8.59 1.25
N ASP A 241 9.63 -7.33 1.13
CA ASP A 241 9.20 -6.44 0.05
C ASP A 241 9.60 -7.02 -1.32
N ASN A 242 10.82 -7.56 -1.44
CA ASN A 242 11.28 -8.22 -2.66
C ASN A 242 10.51 -9.51 -2.96
N ARG A 243 10.25 -10.35 -1.95
CA ARG A 243 9.52 -11.62 -2.13
C ARG A 243 8.05 -11.38 -2.49
N ILE A 244 7.39 -10.44 -1.80
CA ILE A 244 6.02 -10.04 -2.12
C ILE A 244 5.96 -9.54 -3.56
N ARG A 245 6.88 -8.66 -3.97
CA ARG A 245 6.92 -8.17 -5.35
C ARG A 245 7.11 -9.29 -6.37
N ALA A 246 7.95 -10.28 -6.09
CA ALA A 246 8.14 -11.43 -6.97
C ALA A 246 6.85 -12.25 -7.10
N LEU A 247 6.16 -12.52 -5.99
CA LEU A 247 4.87 -13.21 -5.99
C LEU A 247 3.77 -12.42 -6.70
N GLU A 248 3.77 -11.08 -6.60
CA GLU A 248 2.80 -10.25 -7.33
C GLU A 248 3.02 -10.31 -8.86
N LEU A 249 4.28 -10.43 -9.30
CA LEU A 249 4.60 -10.65 -10.71
C LEU A 249 4.21 -12.06 -11.17
N GLU A 250 4.39 -13.07 -10.31
CA GLU A 250 3.92 -14.44 -10.55
C GLU A 250 2.39 -14.51 -10.62
N GLU A 251 1.67 -13.83 -9.71
CA GLU A 251 0.20 -13.71 -9.75
C GLU A 251 -0.25 -13.12 -11.10
N GLU A 252 0.35 -12.00 -11.52
CA GLU A 252 -0.03 -11.36 -12.77
C GLU A 252 0.31 -12.23 -14.00
N PHE A 253 1.37 -13.02 -13.94
CA PHE A 253 1.71 -13.98 -14.99
C PHE A 253 0.60 -15.01 -15.19
N TYR A 254 0.14 -15.67 -14.11
CA TYR A 254 -0.96 -16.65 -14.23
C TYR A 254 -2.28 -16.01 -14.63
N ILE A 255 -2.57 -14.77 -14.18
CA ILE A 255 -3.78 -14.04 -14.61
C ILE A 255 -3.74 -13.78 -16.13
N VAL A 256 -2.62 -13.30 -16.66
CA VAL A 256 -2.48 -13.04 -18.10
C VAL A 256 -2.56 -14.34 -18.91
N GLN A 257 -1.98 -15.43 -18.40
CA GLN A 257 -2.10 -16.75 -19.04
C GLN A 257 -3.54 -17.26 -19.03
N ALA A 258 -4.26 -17.09 -17.92
CA ALA A 258 -5.67 -17.47 -17.80
C ALA A 258 -6.55 -16.66 -18.76
N GLU A 259 -6.31 -15.34 -18.87
CA GLU A 259 -6.98 -14.47 -19.85
C GLU A 259 -6.73 -14.96 -21.29
N GLY A 260 -5.51 -15.38 -21.61
CA GLY A 260 -5.17 -16.00 -22.91
C GLY A 260 -5.92 -17.31 -23.20
N ASN A 261 -6.31 -18.04 -22.15
CA ASN A 261 -7.10 -19.27 -22.23
C ASN A 261 -8.62 -19.02 -22.11
N GLY A 262 -9.07 -17.76 -22.09
CA GLY A 262 -10.48 -17.39 -21.96
C GLY A 262 -11.05 -17.52 -20.55
N ILE A 263 -10.19 -17.69 -19.53
CA ILE A 263 -10.56 -17.75 -18.12
C ILE A 263 -10.33 -16.37 -17.50
N THR A 264 -11.40 -15.69 -17.10
CA THR A 264 -11.28 -14.37 -16.45
C THR A 264 -11.04 -14.53 -14.96
N ILE A 265 -9.79 -14.34 -14.53
CA ILE A 265 -9.43 -14.26 -13.11
C ILE A 265 -9.36 -12.80 -12.68
N PRO A 266 -10.16 -12.37 -11.68
CA PRO A 266 -10.13 -10.99 -11.25
C PRO A 266 -8.85 -10.65 -10.49
N ARG A 267 -8.19 -9.55 -10.85
CA ARG A 267 -7.06 -9.00 -10.09
C ARG A 267 -7.49 -8.51 -8.70
N ARG A 268 -6.60 -8.57 -7.71
CA ARG A 268 -6.86 -8.07 -6.35
C ARG A 268 -7.00 -6.54 -6.32
N ASP A 269 -7.89 -6.04 -5.46
CA ASP A 269 -8.08 -4.59 -5.25
C ASP A 269 -6.79 -3.89 -4.75
N LYS A 270 -5.89 -4.63 -4.10
CA LYS A 270 -4.61 -4.14 -3.54
C LYS A 270 -3.37 -4.62 -4.32
N ALA A 271 -3.54 -5.12 -5.54
CA ALA A 271 -2.40 -5.53 -6.36
C ALA A 271 -1.49 -4.34 -6.65
N SER A 272 -0.17 -4.54 -6.58
CA SER A 272 0.81 -3.52 -6.94
C SER A 272 0.63 -3.05 -8.39
N PRO A 273 0.42 -1.73 -8.63
CA PRO A 273 0.32 -1.17 -9.97
C PRO A 273 1.50 -1.52 -10.88
N ALA A 274 2.70 -1.59 -10.31
CA ALA A 274 3.92 -1.95 -11.03
C ALA A 274 3.89 -3.41 -11.50
N ALA A 275 3.40 -4.33 -10.65
CA ALA A 275 3.26 -5.74 -11.00
C ALA A 275 2.19 -5.94 -12.09
N VAL A 276 1.02 -5.30 -11.93
CA VAL A 276 -0.07 -5.35 -12.93
C VAL A 276 0.43 -4.86 -14.29
N LEU A 277 1.21 -3.78 -14.34
CA LEU A 277 1.77 -3.26 -15.60
C LEU A 277 3.00 -4.04 -16.10
N GLY A 278 3.58 -4.94 -15.30
CA GLY A 278 4.80 -5.67 -15.63
C GLY A 278 6.04 -4.78 -15.71
N VAL A 279 6.12 -3.73 -14.88
CA VAL A 279 7.20 -2.74 -14.90
C VAL A 279 7.95 -2.64 -13.57
N ALA A 280 9.19 -2.17 -13.65
CA ALA A 280 10.01 -1.76 -12.52
C ALA A 280 10.23 -0.25 -12.53
N VAL A 281 10.09 0.37 -11.36
CA VAL A 281 10.49 1.77 -11.16
C VAL A 281 12.00 1.79 -10.90
N VAL A 282 12.76 2.40 -11.80
CA VAL A 282 14.21 2.58 -11.67
C VAL A 282 14.54 4.07 -11.60
N PRO A 283 15.54 4.48 -10.81
CA PRO A 283 16.02 5.86 -10.85
C PRO A 283 16.58 6.16 -12.24
N LYS A 284 16.17 7.28 -12.82
CA LYS A 284 16.74 7.77 -14.08
C LYS A 284 18.22 7.98 -13.88
N LYS A 285 19.04 7.31 -14.68
CA LYS A 285 20.48 7.51 -14.66
C LYS A 285 20.71 8.96 -15.08
N SER A 286 21.10 9.82 -14.14
CA SER A 286 21.52 11.17 -14.47
C SER A 286 22.74 11.03 -15.38
N GLU A 287 22.60 11.39 -16.65
CA GLU A 287 23.75 11.74 -17.47
C GLU A 287 24.38 12.96 -16.82
N ILE A 288 25.27 12.72 -15.85
CA ILE A 288 26.17 13.76 -15.36
C ILE A 288 27.05 14.04 -16.58
N ALA A 289 26.78 15.16 -17.24
CA ALA A 289 27.59 15.66 -18.34
C ALA A 289 29.05 15.69 -17.87
N ALA A 290 29.85 14.79 -18.45
CA ALA A 290 31.30 14.72 -18.22
C ALA A 290 31.99 15.93 -18.84
#